data_AF-A0A7C6MR96-F1
#
_entry.id   AF-A0A7C6MR96-F1
#
_cell.length_a   1.000
_cell.length_b   1.000
_cell.length_c   1.000
_cell.angle_alpha   90.00
_cell.angle_beta   90.00
_cell.angle_gamma   90.00
#
_symmetry.space_group_name_H-M   'P 1'
#
loop_
_entity.id
_entity.type
_entity.pdbx_description
1 polymer ?
#
loop_
_entity_poly.entity_id
_entity_poly.type
_entity_poly.pdbx_seq_one_letter_code
_entity_poly.pdbx_strand_id
1 'polypeptide(L)'
;MGVQKKAEDLANAIMNSPEYKRLINSRDQIKNHEAAKVMLRDFQEKQGELQQQQMEGNPITPEQEGELQKLFGVISINPYIRELFEAEFAFSGLMMQVNDILSKILDVADEDEDEEEEEPKLEVPKKRILIPGQDN
;
A
#
# COMPACT_ATOMS: atom_id res chain seq x y z
N MET A 1 -19.93 -29.41 6.11
CA MET A 1 -18.93 -28.85 5.19
C MET A 1 -17.93 -28.07 6.03
N GLY A 2 -16.64 -28.37 5.92
CA GLY A 2 -15.60 -27.67 6.69
C GLY A 2 -15.31 -26.27 6.14
N VAL A 3 -14.59 -25.47 6.93
CA VAL A 3 -14.15 -24.12 6.55
C VAL A 3 -13.27 -24.16 5.29
N GLN A 4 -12.42 -25.18 5.15
CA GLN A 4 -11.53 -25.37 4.00
C GLN A 4 -12.30 -25.47 2.69
N LYS A 5 -13.40 -26.25 2.67
CA LYS A 5 -14.24 -26.37 1.47
C LYS A 5 -14.89 -25.04 1.09
N LYS A 6 -15.32 -24.25 2.06
CA LYS A 6 -15.88 -22.91 1.80
C LYS A 6 -14.81 -21.95 1.26
N ALA A 7 -13.57 -22.07 1.74
CA ALA A 7 -12.46 -21.30 1.21
C ALA A 7 -12.12 -21.69 -0.24
N GLU A 8 -12.18 -22.99 -0.57
CA GLU A 8 -12.05 -23.46 -1.97
C GLU A 8 -13.16 -22.91 -2.85
N ASP A 9 -14.42 -22.95 -2.39
CA ASP A 9 -15.57 -22.38 -3.13
C ASP A 9 -15.39 -20.86 -3.36
N LEU A 10 -14.91 -20.13 -2.34
CA LEU A 10 -14.61 -18.70 -2.46
C LEU A 10 -13.45 -18.44 -3.44
N ALA A 11 -12.37 -19.22 -3.37
CA ALA A 11 -11.26 -19.10 -4.30
C ALA A 11 -11.72 -19.34 -5.74
N ASN A 12 -12.56 -20.35 -5.97
CA ASN A 12 -13.17 -20.61 -7.28
C ASN A 12 -14.04 -19.45 -7.76
N ALA A 13 -14.79 -18.79 -6.87
CA ALA A 13 -15.57 -17.61 -7.22
C ALA A 13 -14.67 -16.43 -7.61
N ILE A 14 -13.60 -16.17 -6.83
CA ILE A 14 -12.62 -15.12 -7.09
C ILE A 14 -11.91 -15.36 -8.44
N MET A 15 -11.47 -16.60 -8.72
CA MET A 15 -10.85 -16.93 -10.00
C MET A 15 -11.77 -16.65 -11.20
N ASN A 16 -13.08 -16.75 -11.00
CA ASN A 16 -14.07 -16.50 -12.03
C ASN A 16 -14.48 -15.02 -12.14
N SER A 17 -14.03 -14.16 -11.22
CA SER A 17 -14.36 -12.74 -11.20
C SER A 17 -13.73 -11.98 -12.38
N PRO A 18 -14.35 -10.89 -12.84
CA PRO A 18 -13.77 -10.03 -13.87
C PRO A 18 -12.40 -9.46 -13.47
N GLU A 19 -12.21 -9.10 -12.21
CA GLU A 19 -11.00 -8.48 -11.68
C GLU A 19 -9.81 -9.45 -11.75
N TYR A 20 -10.00 -10.70 -11.30
CA TYR A 20 -8.95 -11.71 -11.38
C TYR A 20 -8.61 -12.05 -12.83
N LYS A 21 -9.62 -12.21 -13.70
CA LYS A 21 -9.39 -12.46 -15.13
C LYS A 21 -8.65 -11.31 -15.81
N ARG A 22 -9.01 -10.05 -15.51
CA ARG A 22 -8.31 -8.85 -16.00
C ARG A 22 -6.85 -8.86 -15.55
N LEU A 23 -6.59 -9.21 -14.29
CA LEU A 23 -5.24 -9.30 -13.74
C LEU A 23 -4.38 -10.37 -14.42
N ILE A 24 -4.91 -11.58 -14.62
CA ILE A 24 -4.18 -12.64 -15.32
C ILE A 24 -3.90 -12.25 -16.77
N ASN A 25 -4.89 -11.70 -17.46
CA ASN A 25 -4.73 -11.26 -18.84
C ASN A 25 -3.68 -10.15 -18.97
N SER A 26 -3.68 -9.14 -18.09
CA SER A 26 -2.70 -8.04 -18.13
C SER A 26 -1.28 -8.54 -17.86
N ARG A 27 -1.10 -9.51 -16.95
CA ARG A 27 0.19 -10.18 -16.73
C ARG A 27 0.67 -10.92 -17.97
N ASP A 28 -0.22 -11.64 -18.64
CA ASP A 28 0.14 -12.36 -19.87
C ASP A 28 0.46 -11.39 -21.02
N GLN A 29 -0.22 -10.24 -21.10
CA GLN A 29 0.15 -9.19 -22.05
C GLN A 29 1.58 -8.70 -21.81
N ILE A 30 1.99 -8.45 -20.57
CA ILE A 30 3.37 -8.01 -20.28
C ILE A 30 4.41 -9.05 -20.71
N LYS A 31 4.14 -10.35 -20.51
CA LYS A 31 5.06 -11.42 -20.94
C LYS A 31 5.34 -11.40 -22.45
N ASN A 32 4.39 -10.92 -23.25
CA ASN A 32 4.51 -10.81 -24.70
C ASN A 32 5.22 -9.51 -25.16
N HIS A 33 5.54 -8.58 -24.25
CA HIS A 33 6.14 -7.29 -24.57
C HIS A 33 7.45 -7.11 -23.81
N GLU A 34 8.58 -7.45 -24.46
CA GLU A 34 9.91 -7.48 -23.82
C GLU A 34 10.30 -6.16 -23.14
N ALA A 35 10.03 -5.02 -23.80
CA ALA A 35 10.31 -3.71 -23.21
C ALA A 35 9.53 -3.45 -21.92
N ALA A 36 8.24 -3.82 -21.88
CA ALA A 36 7.40 -3.66 -20.69
C ALA A 36 7.87 -4.59 -19.55
N LYS A 37 8.27 -5.81 -19.90
CA LYS A 37 8.80 -6.80 -18.96
C LYS A 37 10.10 -6.34 -18.31
N VAL A 38 11.04 -5.81 -19.08
CA VAL A 38 12.31 -5.26 -18.55
C VAL A 38 12.03 -4.09 -17.62
N MET A 39 11.23 -3.11 -18.07
CA MET A 39 10.86 -1.95 -17.25
C MET A 39 10.19 -2.34 -15.92
N LEU A 40 9.25 -3.29 -15.96
CA LEU A 40 8.56 -3.76 -14.76
C LEU A 40 9.51 -4.49 -13.80
N ARG A 41 10.39 -5.35 -14.33
CA ARG A 41 11.37 -6.08 -13.51
C ARG A 41 12.30 -5.12 -12.79
N ASP A 42 12.87 -4.15 -13.50
CA ASP A 42 13.81 -3.20 -12.91
C ASP A 42 13.13 -2.35 -11.79
N PHE A 43 11.83 -2.07 -11.93
CA PHE A 43 11.04 -1.45 -10.88
C PHE A 43 10.81 -2.36 -9.67
N GLN A 44 10.45 -3.63 -9.90
CA GLN A 44 10.25 -4.61 -8.83
C GLN A 44 11.53 -4.90 -8.05
N GLU A 45 12.67 -4.96 -8.72
CA GLU A 45 13.98 -5.13 -8.08
C GLU A 45 14.27 -3.95 -7.13
N LYS A 46 14.16 -2.71 -7.62
CA LYS A 46 14.34 -1.51 -6.80
C LYS A 46 13.35 -1.43 -5.63
N GLN A 47 12.08 -1.77 -5.86
CA GLN A 47 11.08 -1.81 -4.78
C GLN A 47 11.44 -2.85 -3.71
N GLY A 48 11.91 -4.03 -4.14
CA GLY A 48 12.33 -5.11 -3.27
C GLY A 48 13.55 -4.75 -2.42
N GLU A 49 14.55 -4.09 -3.01
CA GLU A 49 15.73 -3.58 -2.30
C GLU A 49 15.33 -2.62 -1.17
N LEU A 50 14.39 -1.70 -1.42
CA LEU A 50 13.92 -0.76 -0.41
C LEU A 50 13.08 -1.43 0.68
N GLN A 51 12.24 -2.41 0.32
CA GLN A 51 11.53 -3.21 1.32
C GLN A 51 12.49 -4.01 2.20
N GLN A 52 13.52 -4.63 1.59
CA GLN A 52 14.54 -5.36 2.33
C GLN A 52 15.29 -4.43 3.30
N GLN A 53 15.71 -3.27 2.82
CA GLN A 53 16.36 -2.25 3.66
C GLN A 53 15.49 -1.88 4.87
N GLN A 54 14.19 -1.67 4.65
CA GLN A 54 13.25 -1.38 5.73
C GLN A 54 13.07 -2.55 6.70
N MET A 55 12.97 -3.79 6.20
CA MET A 55 12.88 -5.00 7.03
C MET A 55 14.14 -5.22 7.89
N GLU A 56 15.31 -4.84 7.39
CA GLU A 56 16.59 -4.86 8.11
C GLU A 56 16.71 -3.72 9.14
N GLY A 57 15.69 -2.86 9.26
CA GLY A 57 15.64 -1.74 10.21
C GLY A 57 16.39 -0.49 9.72
N ASN A 58 16.83 -0.47 8.46
CA ASN A 58 17.50 0.69 7.88
C ASN A 58 16.46 1.68 7.32
N PRO A 59 16.55 2.98 7.64
CA PRO A 59 15.61 3.96 7.12
C PRO A 59 15.78 4.12 5.60
N ILE A 60 14.68 4.24 4.87
CA ILE A 60 14.66 4.62 3.46
C ILE A 60 14.89 6.14 3.38
N THR A 61 15.83 6.60 2.56
CA THR A 61 16.09 8.03 2.41
C THR A 61 15.11 8.71 1.44
N PRO A 62 14.85 10.02 1.58
CA PRO A 62 14.00 10.76 0.64
C PRO A 62 14.48 10.66 -0.83
N GLU A 63 15.78 10.56 -1.04
CA GLU A 63 16.36 10.38 -2.37
C GLU A 63 15.99 9.03 -2.97
N GLN A 64 16.07 7.95 -2.19
CA GLN A 64 15.69 6.60 -2.61
C GLN A 64 14.20 6.52 -2.94
N GLU A 65 13.35 7.11 -2.10
CA GLU A 65 11.92 7.22 -2.36
C GLU A 65 11.65 8.03 -3.65
N GLY A 66 12.31 9.17 -3.81
CA GLY A 66 12.19 10.01 -5.00
C GLY A 66 12.64 9.30 -6.29
N GLU A 67 13.67 8.45 -6.22
CA GLU A 67 14.08 7.61 -7.36
C GLU A 67 13.00 6.58 -7.72
N LEU A 68 12.42 5.91 -6.73
CA LEU A 68 11.35 4.93 -6.96
C LEU A 68 10.11 5.61 -7.56
N GLN A 69 9.73 6.78 -7.04
CA GLN A 69 8.61 7.57 -7.57
C GLN A 69 8.84 8.01 -9.03
N LYS A 70 10.05 8.45 -9.38
CA LYS A 70 10.41 8.79 -10.77
C LYS A 70 10.30 7.57 -11.68
N LEU A 71 10.83 6.42 -11.23
CA LEU A 71 10.75 5.19 -12.00
C LEU A 71 9.30 4.77 -12.22
N PHE A 72 8.49 4.83 -11.17
CA PHE A 72 7.05 4.59 -11.26
C PHE A 72 6.38 5.49 -12.30
N GLY A 73 6.70 6.78 -12.30
CA GLY A 73 6.19 7.74 -13.29
C GLY A 73 6.57 7.37 -14.73
N VAL A 74 7.80 6.92 -14.96
CA VAL A 74 8.27 6.51 -16.29
C VAL A 74 7.57 5.24 -16.77
N ILE A 75 7.52 4.19 -15.95
CA ILE A 75 6.93 2.91 -16.34
C ILE A 75 5.41 3.00 -16.52
N SER A 76 4.74 3.91 -15.80
CA SER A 76 3.29 4.14 -15.90
C SER A 76 2.85 4.74 -17.25
N ILE A 77 3.80 5.26 -18.04
CA ILE A 77 3.51 5.70 -19.42
C ILE A 77 3.27 4.50 -20.34
N ASN A 78 3.89 3.34 -20.04
CA ASN A 78 3.71 2.14 -20.83
C ASN A 78 2.28 1.59 -20.65
N PRO A 79 1.48 1.46 -21.71
CA PRO A 79 0.08 1.08 -21.60
C PRO A 79 -0.12 -0.33 -21.01
N TYR A 80 0.82 -1.25 -21.23
CA TYR A 80 0.74 -2.61 -20.69
C TYR A 80 1.01 -2.64 -19.19
N ILE A 81 1.97 -1.84 -18.72
CA ILE A 81 2.29 -1.71 -17.29
C ILE A 81 1.15 -0.99 -16.57
N ARG A 82 0.64 0.09 -17.14
CA ARG A 82 -0.51 0.81 -16.59
C ARG A 82 -1.73 -0.10 -16.45
N GLU A 83 -2.06 -0.88 -17.48
CA GLU A 83 -3.16 -1.84 -17.43
C GLU A 83 -2.94 -2.92 -16.35
N LEU A 84 -1.70 -3.39 -16.15
CA LEU A 84 -1.39 -4.28 -15.03
C LEU A 84 -1.69 -3.61 -13.68
N PHE A 85 -1.20 -2.39 -13.44
CA PHE A 85 -1.41 -1.70 -12.17
C PHE A 85 -2.89 -1.40 -11.89
N GLU A 86 -3.66 -1.00 -12.91
CA GLU A 86 -5.10 -0.82 -12.77
C GLU A 86 -5.82 -2.14 -12.44
N ALA A 87 -5.42 -3.25 -13.08
CA ALA A 87 -5.97 -4.56 -12.80
C ALA A 87 -5.61 -5.06 -11.38
N GLU A 88 -4.39 -4.78 -10.93
CA GLU A 88 -3.94 -5.08 -9.56
C GLU A 88 -4.71 -4.28 -8.53
N PHE A 89 -4.94 -2.98 -8.77
CA PHE A 89 -5.75 -2.15 -7.89
C PHE A 89 -7.20 -2.65 -7.80
N ALA A 90 -7.83 -2.99 -8.94
CA ALA A 90 -9.19 -3.54 -8.95
C ALA A 90 -9.28 -4.87 -8.19
N PHE A 91 -8.31 -5.76 -8.39
CA PHE A 91 -8.26 -7.03 -7.68
C PHE A 91 -8.01 -6.85 -6.18
N SER A 92 -7.11 -5.92 -5.80
CA SER A 92 -6.88 -5.56 -4.40
C SER A 92 -8.16 -5.05 -3.73
N GLY A 93 -8.92 -4.19 -4.41
CA GLY A 93 -10.22 -3.71 -3.93
C GLY A 93 -11.24 -4.83 -3.72
N LEU A 94 -11.30 -5.82 -4.62
CA LEU A 94 -12.13 -7.01 -4.43
C LEU A 94 -11.70 -7.80 -3.19
N MET A 95 -10.40 -8.04 -3.02
CA MET A 95 -9.87 -8.76 -1.86
C MET A 95 -10.08 -8.02 -0.54
N MET A 96 -9.99 -6.69 -0.54
CA MET A 96 -10.31 -5.87 0.62
C MET A 96 -11.78 -6.03 1.02
N GLN A 97 -12.71 -6.01 0.06
CA GLN A 97 -14.14 -6.25 0.35
C GLN A 97 -14.38 -7.64 0.93
N VAL A 98 -13.70 -8.66 0.42
CA VAL A 98 -13.77 -10.02 0.97
C VAL A 98 -13.28 -10.04 2.42
N ASN A 99 -12.12 -9.43 2.71
CA ASN A 99 -11.60 -9.35 4.07
C ASN A 99 -12.53 -8.57 5.00
N ASP A 100 -13.07 -7.44 4.57
CA ASP A 100 -14.02 -6.63 5.35
C ASP A 100 -15.28 -7.44 5.73
N ILE A 101 -15.83 -8.22 4.80
CA ILE A 101 -16.96 -9.12 5.09
C ILE A 101 -16.59 -10.17 6.14
N LEU A 102 -15.40 -10.76 6.02
CA LEU A 102 -14.92 -11.75 6.98
C LEU A 102 -14.73 -11.12 8.36
N SER A 103 -14.05 -9.98 8.47
CA SER A 103 -13.80 -9.29 9.74
C SER A 103 -15.10 -8.87 10.43
N LYS A 104 -16.08 -8.33 9.68
CA LYS A 104 -17.40 -7.95 10.22
C LYS A 104 -18.18 -9.10 10.83
N ILE A 105 -18.03 -10.31 10.30
CA ILE A 105 -18.78 -11.50 10.76
C ILE A 105 -18.04 -12.21 11.88
N LEU A 106 -16.71 -12.24 11.81
CA LEU A 106 -15.87 -12.95 12.77
C LEU A 106 -15.71 -12.19 14.10
N ASP A 107 -16.35 -11.02 14.25
CA ASP A 107 -16.33 -10.18 15.44
C ASP A 107 -14.90 -9.97 15.96
N VAL A 108 -14.00 -9.70 15.01
CA VAL A 108 -12.65 -9.18 15.28
C VAL A 108 -12.70 -7.65 15.20
N ALA A 109 -13.85 -7.06 15.53
CA ALA A 109 -13.95 -5.64 15.79
C ALA A 109 -13.22 -5.42 17.12
N ASP A 110 -12.01 -4.91 17.01
CA ASP A 110 -11.09 -4.56 18.09
C ASP A 110 -11.83 -4.21 19.40
N GLU A 111 -11.71 -5.06 20.42
CA GLU A 111 -12.09 -4.72 21.81
C GLU A 111 -11.09 -3.72 22.44
N ASP A 112 -10.15 -3.16 21.67
CA ASP A 112 -9.04 -2.35 22.17
C ASP A 112 -8.83 -1.05 21.36
N GLU A 113 -9.79 -0.11 21.38
CA GLU A 113 -9.52 1.32 21.13
C GLU A 113 -10.33 2.22 22.09
N ASP A 114 -10.25 1.91 23.39
CA ASP A 114 -10.42 2.89 24.47
C ASP A 114 -9.07 3.04 25.21
N GLU A 115 -7.96 3.19 24.48
CA GLU A 115 -6.82 3.92 25.03
C GLU A 115 -7.05 5.40 24.74
N GLU A 116 -7.68 6.09 25.69
CA GLU A 116 -7.58 7.55 25.77
C GLU A 116 -6.09 7.92 25.78
N GLU A 117 -5.52 8.24 24.61
CA GLU A 117 -4.25 8.95 24.55
C GLU A 117 -4.46 10.27 25.29
N GLU A 118 -4.06 10.33 26.57
CA GLU A 118 -3.89 11.60 27.26
C GLU A 118 -2.87 12.41 26.46
N GLU A 119 -3.35 13.34 25.63
CA GLU A 119 -2.49 14.27 24.93
C GLU A 119 -1.54 14.92 25.96
N PRO A 120 -0.21 14.90 25.74
CA PRO A 120 0.68 15.58 26.65
C PRO A 120 0.36 17.07 26.60
N LYS A 121 -0.23 17.60 27.69
CA LYS A 121 -0.48 19.03 27.86
C LYS A 121 0.84 19.77 27.68
N LEU A 122 1.01 20.39 26.51
CA LEU A 122 2.08 21.34 26.23
C LEU A 122 1.90 22.55 27.15
N GLU A 123 2.57 22.55 28.30
CA GLU A 123 2.76 23.78 29.08
C GLU A 123 3.66 24.72 28.27
N VAL A 124 3.05 25.64 27.53
CA VAL A 124 3.77 26.73 26.87
C VAL A 124 4.33 27.63 27.97
N PRO A 125 5.67 27.74 28.15
CA PRO A 125 6.21 28.66 29.12
C PRO A 125 5.88 30.10 28.70
N LYS A 126 5.21 30.86 29.57
CA LYS A 126 4.93 32.29 29.36
C LYS A 126 6.23 33.09 29.32
N LYS A 127 6.90 33.16 28.16
CA LYS A 127 7.89 34.20 27.89
C LYS A 127 7.18 35.45 27.37
N ARG A 128 6.69 36.30 28.28
CA ARG A 128 6.46 37.71 27.96
C ARG A 128 7.80 38.45 28.05
N ILE A 129 8.47 38.49 26.90
CA ILE A 129 9.14 39.65 26.29
C ILE A 129 9.64 40.70 27.30
N LEU A 130 10.97 40.72 27.52
CA LEU A 130 11.68 41.92 27.95
C LEU A 130 11.47 43.00 26.88
N ILE A 131 10.77 44.08 27.22
CA ILE A 131 10.83 45.33 26.47
C ILE A 131 11.65 46.29 27.35
N PRO A 132 12.88 46.65 26.96
CA PRO A 132 13.69 47.59 27.75
C PRO A 132 13.11 49.01 27.62
N GLY A 133 12.96 49.71 28.74
CA GLY A 133 12.80 51.18 28.75
C GLY A 133 11.43 51.74 29.13
N GLN A 134 10.88 51.33 30.27
CA GLN A 134 9.87 52.16 30.95
C GLN A 134 10.03 52.08 32.47
N ASP A 135 11.18 52.58 32.94
CA ASP A 135 11.25 53.17 34.27
C ASP A 135 10.72 54.61 34.15
N ASN A 136 9.70 54.94 34.93
CA ASN A 136 9.40 56.29 35.39
C ASN A 136 8.78 56.18 36.79
#